data_AF-A0AA38MLG8-F1
#
_entry.id   AF-A0AA38MLG8-F1
#
_cell.length_a   1.000
_cell.length_b   1.000
_cell.length_c   1.000
_cell.angle_alpha   90.00
_cell.angle_beta   90.00
_cell.angle_gamma   90.00
#
_symmetry.space_group_name_H-M   'P 1'
#
loop_
_entity.id
_entity.type
_entity.pdbx_description
1 polymer ?
#
loop_
_entity_poly.entity_id
_entity_poly.type
_entity_poly.pdbx_seq_one_letter_code
_entity_poly.pdbx_strand_id
1 'polypeptide(L)'
;MPAKKSNLNNASSKGSRRKRVERAQQLPEQIETRNAAERIRTAESRAQESQEQRDERRQQNITRTRAARERNIATSYSTSTRSTKATDQPLINTCIIRSACL
;
A
#
# COMPACT_ATOMS: atom_id res chain seq x y z
N MET A 1 -14.52 4.92 26.58
CA MET A 1 -13.99 5.64 25.39
C MET A 1 -15.12 5.81 24.38
N PRO A 2 -15.46 7.02 23.92
CA PRO A 2 -16.51 7.18 22.92
C PRO A 2 -16.07 6.63 21.56
N ALA A 3 -16.98 5.93 20.87
CA ALA A 3 -16.72 5.37 19.54
C ALA A 3 -16.41 6.49 18.53
N LYS A 4 -15.30 6.37 17.81
CA LYS A 4 -14.92 7.33 16.75
C LYS A 4 -15.98 7.26 15.65
N LYS A 5 -16.73 8.35 15.45
CA LYS A 5 -17.71 8.47 14.36
C LYS A 5 -16.99 8.25 13.03
N SER A 6 -17.46 7.29 12.23
CA SER A 6 -16.81 6.92 10.98
C SER A 6 -16.89 8.09 9.99
N ASN A 7 -15.75 8.49 9.43
CA ASN A 7 -15.63 9.65 8.53
C ASN A 7 -16.16 9.34 7.10
N LEU A 8 -17.16 8.45 7.00
CA LEU A 8 -17.70 7.93 5.74
C LEU A 8 -18.48 8.98 4.93
N ASN A 9 -18.86 10.08 5.58
CA ASN A 9 -19.73 11.13 5.04
C ASN A 9 -19.01 12.43 4.66
N ASN A 10 -17.69 12.55 4.82
CA ASN A 10 -17.00 13.78 4.38
C ASN A 10 -17.04 13.92 2.84
N ALA A 11 -17.20 15.15 2.36
CA ALA A 11 -17.35 15.44 0.93
C ALA A 11 -16.12 14.99 0.10
N SER A 12 -14.92 15.12 0.67
CA SER A 12 -13.65 14.68 0.07
C SER A 12 -13.63 13.16 -0.25
N SER A 13 -14.18 12.33 0.65
CA SER A 13 -14.28 10.88 0.50
C SER A 13 -15.33 10.47 -0.54
N LYS A 14 -16.41 11.25 -0.69
CA LYS A 14 -17.46 10.98 -1.70
C LYS A 14 -16.92 11.17 -3.11
N GLY A 15 -16.24 12.28 -3.40
CA GLY A 15 -15.62 12.52 -4.70
C GLY A 15 -14.54 11.48 -5.04
N SER A 16 -13.69 11.16 -4.05
CA SER A 16 -12.68 10.11 -4.19
C SER A 16 -13.28 8.72 -4.43
N ARG A 17 -14.41 8.40 -3.78
CA ARG A 17 -15.15 7.14 -3.98
C ARG A 17 -15.72 7.04 -5.39
N ARG A 18 -16.37 8.09 -5.89
CA ARG A 18 -16.90 8.14 -7.27
C ARG A 18 -15.80 7.88 -8.32
N LYS A 19 -14.68 8.60 -8.23
CA LYS A 19 -13.51 8.40 -9.11
C LYS A 19 -12.91 7.00 -9.03
N ARG A 20 -13.05 6.28 -7.91
CA ARG A 20 -12.61 4.88 -7.81
C ARG A 20 -13.57 3.94 -8.53
N VAL A 21 -14.87 4.14 -8.36
CA VAL A 21 -15.91 3.34 -9.04
C VAL A 21 -15.82 3.54 -10.55
N GLU A 22 -15.73 4.80 -11.01
CA GLU A 22 -15.56 5.14 -12.43
C GLU A 22 -14.32 4.46 -13.02
N ARG A 23 -13.17 4.52 -12.33
CA ARG A 23 -11.94 3.87 -12.79
C ARG A 23 -12.03 2.35 -12.81
N ALA A 24 -12.76 1.74 -11.89
CA ALA A 24 -12.94 0.29 -11.85
C ALA A 24 -13.79 -0.23 -13.04
N GLN A 25 -14.59 0.64 -13.65
CA GLN A 25 -15.44 0.32 -14.80
C GLN A 25 -14.80 0.65 -16.15
N GLN A 26 -13.58 1.20 -16.17
CA GLN A 26 -12.90 1.56 -17.42
C GLN A 26 -12.44 0.33 -18.19
N LEU A 27 -12.62 0.37 -19.51
CA LEU A 27 -12.06 -0.62 -20.42
C LEU A 27 -10.53 -0.46 -20.54
N PRO A 28 -9.79 -1.51 -20.90
CA PRO A 28 -8.33 -1.44 -21.08
C PRO A 28 -7.89 -0.29 -22.00
N GLU A 29 -8.55 -0.10 -23.14
CA GLU A 29 -8.24 0.99 -24.09
C GLU A 29 -8.43 2.39 -23.48
N GLN A 30 -9.44 2.55 -22.63
CA GLN A 30 -9.69 3.81 -21.91
C GLN A 30 -8.62 4.06 -20.84
N ILE A 31 -8.14 2.99 -20.18
CA ILE A 31 -7.05 3.05 -19.21
C ILE A 31 -5.75 3.45 -19.92
N GLU A 32 -5.46 2.86 -21.08
CA GLU A 32 -4.29 3.18 -21.89
C GLU A 32 -4.31 4.63 -22.36
N THR A 33 -5.43 5.09 -22.91
CA THR A 33 -5.62 6.49 -23.33
C THR A 33 -5.40 7.46 -22.17
N ARG A 34 -5.98 7.17 -20.99
CA ARG A 34 -5.78 7.97 -19.78
C ARG A 34 -4.31 7.99 -19.36
N ASN A 35 -3.65 6.84 -19.34
CA ASN A 35 -2.24 6.72 -18.96
C ASN A 35 -1.33 7.46 -19.94
N ALA A 36 -1.60 7.40 -21.24
CA ALA A 36 -0.87 8.14 -22.27
C ALA A 36 -1.00 9.65 -22.04
N ALA A 37 -2.22 10.15 -21.84
CA ALA A 37 -2.45 11.56 -21.54
C ALA A 37 -1.78 12.01 -20.23
N GLU A 38 -1.76 11.17 -19.19
CA GLU A 38 -1.04 11.45 -17.94
C GLU A 38 0.48 11.51 -18.13
N ARG A 39 1.05 10.63 -18.97
CA ARG A 39 2.48 10.65 -19.30
C ARG A 39 2.87 11.92 -20.03
N ILE A 40 2.08 12.35 -21.02
CA ILE A 40 2.31 13.58 -21.77
C ILE A 40 2.31 14.79 -20.82
N ARG A 41 1.25 14.97 -20.02
CA ARG A 41 1.18 16.08 -19.04
C ARG A 41 2.35 16.08 -18.06
N THR A 42 2.77 14.90 -17.61
CA THR A 42 3.91 14.76 -16.70
C THR A 42 5.22 15.14 -17.39
N ALA A 43 5.41 14.73 -18.64
CA ALA A 43 6.60 15.07 -19.42
C ALA A 43 6.68 16.58 -19.70
N GLU A 44 5.56 17.20 -20.09
CA GLU A 44 5.45 18.64 -20.29
C GLU A 44 5.76 19.40 -18.99
N SER A 45 5.14 19.00 -17.87
CA SER A 45 5.42 19.60 -16.57
C SER A 45 6.90 19.51 -16.21
N ARG A 46 7.57 18.38 -16.48
CA ARG A 46 9.01 18.19 -16.22
C ARG A 46 9.90 19.02 -17.13
N ALA A 47 9.47 19.26 -18.37
CA ALA A 47 10.21 20.11 -19.30
C ALA A 47 10.20 21.58 -18.86
N GLN A 48 9.13 22.00 -18.16
CA GLN A 48 8.96 23.36 -17.64
C GLN A 48 9.44 23.53 -16.19
N GLU A 49 9.98 22.48 -15.55
CA GLU A 49 10.52 22.57 -14.19
C GLU A 49 11.74 23.49 -14.14
N SER A 50 11.79 24.38 -13.14
CA SER A 50 13.02 25.08 -12.80
C SER A 50 14.06 24.12 -12.22
N GLN A 51 15.33 24.55 -12.19
CA GLN A 51 16.39 23.73 -11.60
C GLN A 51 16.15 23.46 -10.11
N GLU A 52 15.68 24.46 -9.35
CA GLU A 52 15.32 24.30 -7.93
C GLU A 52 14.20 23.27 -7.73
N GLN A 53 13.11 23.36 -8.51
CA GLN A 53 12.00 22.41 -8.45
C GLN A 53 12.45 20.98 -8.78
N ARG A 54 13.36 20.85 -9.74
CA ARG A 54 13.96 19.56 -10.11
C ARG A 54 14.78 18.98 -8.96
N ASP A 55 15.58 19.79 -8.28
CA ASP A 55 16.42 19.35 -7.16
C ASP A 55 15.58 18.99 -5.93
N GLU A 56 14.55 19.77 -5.63
CA GLU A 56 13.56 19.43 -4.59
C GLU A 56 12.88 18.09 -4.89
N ARG A 57 12.40 17.90 -6.13
CA ARG A 57 11.76 16.65 -6.56
C ARG A 57 12.74 15.48 -6.44
N ARG A 58 14.01 15.67 -6.78
CA ARG A 58 15.07 14.67 -6.63
C ARG A 58 15.26 14.30 -5.16
N GLN A 59 15.37 15.29 -4.28
CA GLN A 59 15.54 15.07 -2.85
C GLN A 59 14.34 14.34 -2.23
N GLN A 60 13.11 14.72 -2.61
CA GLN A 60 11.90 14.01 -2.19
C GLN A 60 11.89 12.55 -2.65
N ASN A 61 12.35 12.26 -3.86
CA ASN A 61 12.42 10.89 -4.37
C ASN A 61 13.42 10.04 -3.59
N ILE A 62 14.59 10.58 -3.26
CA ILE A 62 15.62 9.92 -2.44
C ILE A 62 15.02 9.53 -1.08
N THR A 63 14.39 10.48 -0.39
CA THR A 63 13.76 10.24 0.92
C THR A 63 12.66 9.18 0.84
N ARG A 64 11.78 9.25 -0.17
CA ARG A 64 10.71 8.25 -0.36
C ARG A 64 11.27 6.85 -0.61
N THR A 65 12.28 6.75 -1.48
CA THR A 65 12.94 5.48 -1.80
C THR A 65 13.61 4.87 -0.58
N ARG A 66 14.32 5.69 0.21
CA ARG A 66 14.94 5.24 1.46
C ARG A 66 13.90 4.72 2.45
N ALA A 67 12.85 5.49 2.71
CA ALA A 67 11.78 5.08 3.62
C ALA A 67 11.07 3.80 3.15
N ALA A 68 10.85 3.64 1.84
CA ALA A 68 10.27 2.41 1.29
C ALA A 68 11.18 1.19 1.51
N ARG A 69 12.50 1.34 1.31
CA ARG A 69 13.48 0.29 1.59
C ARG A 69 13.49 -0.10 3.07
N GLU A 70 13.55 0.87 3.97
CA GLU A 70 13.52 0.63 5.42
C GLU A 70 12.26 -0.12 5.84
N ARG A 71 11.09 0.26 5.30
CA ARG A 71 9.82 -0.48 5.53
C ARG A 71 9.89 -1.90 4.99
N ASN A 72 10.36 -2.10 3.77
CA ASN A 72 10.45 -3.44 3.18
C ASN A 72 11.36 -4.35 4.00
N ILE A 73 12.49 -3.83 4.48
CA ILE A 73 13.41 -4.53 5.38
C ILE A 73 12.72 -4.87 6.72
N ALA A 74 12.04 -3.91 7.34
CA ALA A 74 11.30 -4.17 8.56
C ALA A 74 10.18 -5.21 8.35
N THR A 75 9.48 -5.15 7.22
CA THR A 75 8.46 -6.15 6.84
C THR A 75 9.10 -7.52 6.65
N SER A 76 10.22 -7.66 5.94
CA SER A 76 10.88 -8.96 5.76
C SER A 76 11.39 -9.57 7.06
N TYR A 77 11.93 -8.76 7.99
CA TYR A 77 12.32 -9.26 9.31
C TYR A 77 11.10 -9.68 10.15
N SER A 78 10.00 -8.91 10.11
CA SER A 78 8.79 -9.27 10.85
C SER A 78 8.09 -10.52 10.30
N THR A 79 8.11 -10.74 8.98
CA THR A 79 7.57 -11.98 8.39
C THR A 79 8.46 -13.18 8.68
N SER A 80 9.79 -13.02 8.64
CA SER A 80 10.75 -14.08 8.99
C SER A 80 10.61 -14.49 10.47
N THR A 81 10.59 -13.54 11.40
CA THR A 81 10.42 -13.82 12.83
C THR A 81 9.03 -14.37 13.17
N ARG A 82 7.98 -14.00 12.41
CA ARG A 82 6.65 -14.60 12.56
C ARG A 82 6.63 -16.04 12.04
N SER A 83 7.37 -16.35 10.98
CA SER A 83 7.52 -17.71 10.46
C SER A 83 8.24 -18.62 11.45
N THR A 84 9.31 -18.15 12.10
CA THR A 84 10.04 -18.96 13.10
C THR A 84 9.19 -19.20 14.36
N LYS A 85 8.44 -18.19 14.81
CA LYS A 85 7.49 -18.37 15.93
C LYS A 85 6.32 -19.31 15.61
N ALA A 86 5.96 -19.48 14.33
CA ALA A 86 4.91 -20.41 13.91
C ALA A 86 5.42 -21.87 13.86
N THR A 87 6.73 -22.07 13.64
CA THR A 87 7.36 -23.41 13.67
C THR A 87 7.77 -23.83 15.08
N ASP A 88 7.99 -22.88 15.99
CA ASP A 88 8.29 -23.12 17.41
C ASP A 88 7.03 -23.17 18.30
N GLN A 89 5.86 -23.53 17.73
CA GLN A 89 4.71 -23.90 18.55
C GLN A 89 4.92 -25.37 19.00
N PRO A 90 5.24 -25.65 20.27
CA PRO A 90 5.37 -27.03 20.70
C PRO A 90 4.02 -27.72 20.53
N LEU A 91 4.06 -28.93 19.96
CA LEU A 91 2.93 -29.87 19.84
C LEU A 91 2.43 -30.30 21.23
N ILE A 92 1.91 -29.38 22.05
CA ILE A 92 1.40 -29.70 23.40
C ILE A 92 -0.06 -30.20 23.33
N ASN A 93 -0.71 -30.16 22.16
CA ASN A 93 -2.12 -30.52 22.00
C ASN A 93 -2.39 -31.82 21.21
N THR A 94 -1.48 -32.79 21.21
CA THR A 94 -1.76 -34.13 20.63
C THR A 94 -1.72 -35.29 21.62
N CYS A 95 -1.46 -35.05 22.93
CA CYS A 95 -1.39 -36.13 23.93
C CYS A 95 -2.63 -36.31 24.82
N ILE A 96 -3.69 -35.51 24.72
CA ILE A 96 -4.84 -35.61 25.66
C ILE A 96 -6.02 -36.45 25.11
N ILE A 97 -6.08 -36.79 23.81
CA ILE A 97 -7.22 -37.54 23.23
C ILE A 97 -6.84 -39.01 22.90
N ARG A 98 -6.11 -39.69 23.77
CA ARG A 98 -5.86 -41.15 23.60
C ARG A 98 -5.85 -41.97 24.89
N SER A 99 -6.65 -41.56 25.88
CA SER A 99 -6.83 -42.31 27.14
C SER A 99 -8.30 -42.41 27.60
N ALA A 100 -9.26 -42.38 26.67
CA ALA A 100 -10.69 -42.56 26.97
C ALA A 100 -11.40 -43.54 26.00
N CYS A 101 -10.65 -44.54 25.52
CA CYS A 101 -11.22 -45.75 24.94
C CYS A 101 -10.49 -46.94 25.56
N LEU A 102 -11.00 -47.42 26.69
CA LEU A 102 -11.06 -48.82 27.12
C LEU A 102 -12.03 -48.91 28.30
#